data_AF-A0A7Y6CFI2-F1
#
_entry.id   AF-A0A7Y6CFI2-F1
#
_cell.length_a   1.000
_cell.length_b   1.000
_cell.length_c   1.000
_cell.angle_alpha   90.00
_cell.angle_beta   90.00
_cell.angle_gamma   90.00
#
_symmetry.space_group_name_H-M   'P 1'
#
loop_
_entity.id
_entity.type
_entity.pdbx_description
1 polymer ?
#
loop_
_entity_poly.entity_id
_entity_poly.type
_entity_poly.pdbx_seq_one_letter_code
_entity_poly.pdbx_strand_id
1 'polypeptide(L)'
;MSFLQQAHQFQAAPPQFLDQGLHASALCADWRYPWGTSAAPLVGRRAKLLRAVARLKQRDLFPYDRQTALDNGFIGQCLPWSPTPPTPLATGKITVPTLLINGDHDLSTPLEWARQELKLAPRGKLVVVPGAGHSVQSRATSDVGRQAVAAFLLG
;
A
#
# COMPACT_ATOMS: atom_id res chain seq x y z
N MET A 1 -21.22 1.09 -16.56
CA MET A 1 -20.98 1.73 -15.25
C MET A 1 -19.71 2.55 -15.36
N SER A 2 -19.69 3.78 -14.85
CA SER A 2 -18.44 4.56 -14.81
C SER A 2 -17.50 3.98 -13.74
N PHE A 3 -16.20 4.23 -13.87
CA PHE A 3 -15.21 3.83 -12.85
C PHE A 3 -15.60 4.32 -11.45
N LEU A 4 -16.05 5.58 -11.35
CA LEU A 4 -16.46 6.17 -10.07
C LEU A 4 -17.69 5.47 -9.48
N GLN A 5 -18.67 5.09 -10.30
CA GLN A 5 -19.84 4.37 -9.82
C GLN A 5 -19.46 2.98 -9.29
N GLN A 6 -18.54 2.30 -9.96
CA GLN A 6 -18.06 1.00 -9.52
C GLN A 6 -17.20 1.12 -8.24
N ALA A 7 -16.37 2.17 -8.13
CA ALA A 7 -15.62 2.47 -6.92
C ALA A 7 -16.54 2.75 -5.72
N HIS A 8 -17.60 3.53 -5.90
CA HIS A 8 -18.59 3.79 -4.85
C HIS A 8 -19.31 2.52 -4.40
N GLN A 9 -19.64 1.62 -5.32
CA GLN A 9 -20.22 0.32 -4.96
C GLN A 9 -19.26 -0.52 -4.10
N PHE A 10 -17.96 -0.54 -4.43
CA PHE A 10 -16.96 -1.23 -3.59
C PHE A 10 -16.79 -0.59 -2.21
N GLN A 11 -16.96 0.72 -2.10
CA GLN A 11 -16.89 1.45 -0.83
C GLN A 11 -18.13 1.22 0.05
N ALA A 12 -19.28 0.87 -0.54
CA ALA A 12 -20.52 0.55 0.16
C ALA A 12 -20.58 -0.89 0.68
N ALA A 13 -19.44 -1.58 0.76
CA ALA A 13 -19.37 -2.90 1.38
C ALA A 13 -19.84 -2.83 2.84
N PRO A 14 -20.71 -3.74 3.31
CA PRO A 14 -21.15 -3.76 4.69
C PRO A 14 -19.96 -3.95 5.67
N PRO A 15 -19.99 -3.37 6.89
CA PRO A 15 -18.87 -3.45 7.84
C PRO A 15 -18.38 -4.87 8.17
N GLN A 16 -19.27 -5.87 8.11
CA GLN A 16 -18.90 -7.27 8.30
C GLN A 16 -18.00 -7.83 7.19
N PHE A 17 -17.97 -7.18 6.01
CA PHE A 17 -17.08 -7.52 4.90
C PHE A 17 -15.91 -6.53 4.79
N LEU A 18 -16.17 -5.24 5.00
CA LEU A 18 -15.14 -4.19 5.04
C LEU A 18 -15.54 -3.09 6.02
N ASP A 19 -14.95 -3.10 7.21
CA ASP A 19 -15.06 -2.00 8.15
C ASP A 19 -14.08 -0.87 7.75
N GLN A 20 -14.63 0.24 7.26
CA GLN A 20 -13.83 1.41 6.85
C GLN A 20 -13.11 2.08 8.02
N GLY A 21 -13.68 2.03 9.23
CA GLY A 21 -13.06 2.57 10.44
C GLY A 21 -11.86 1.74 10.88
N LEU A 22 -11.99 0.42 10.85
CA LEU A 22 -10.88 -0.50 11.10
C LEU A 22 -9.78 -0.39 10.03
N HIS A 23 -10.18 -0.28 8.75
CA HIS A 23 -9.24 -0.04 7.67
C HIS A 23 -8.44 1.25 7.88
N ALA A 24 -9.13 2.34 8.23
CA ALA A 24 -8.50 3.62 8.49
C ALA A 24 -7.59 3.58 9.72
N SER A 25 -8.01 2.94 10.81
CA SER A 25 -7.22 2.86 12.03
C SER A 25 -5.93 2.06 11.83
N ALA A 26 -5.99 0.94 11.11
CA ALA A 26 -4.81 0.15 10.76
C ALA A 26 -3.81 0.98 9.93
N LEU A 27 -4.27 1.61 8.85
CA LEU A 27 -3.41 2.43 8.00
C LEU A 27 -2.79 3.62 8.74
N CYS A 28 -3.59 4.32 9.54
CA CYS A 28 -3.11 5.50 10.25
C CYS A 28 -2.18 5.15 11.42
N ALA A 29 -2.31 3.97 12.03
CA ALA A 29 -1.43 3.48 13.10
C ALA A 29 -0.12 2.87 12.56
N ASP A 30 -0.17 2.14 11.46
CA ASP A 30 0.94 1.29 11.01
C ASP A 30 1.95 2.04 10.14
N TRP A 31 1.46 2.95 9.29
CA TRP A 31 2.30 3.56 8.26
C TRP A 31 3.28 4.59 8.82
N ARG A 32 4.25 4.94 7.98
CA ARG A 32 5.21 6.03 8.23
C ARG A 32 4.98 7.12 7.20
N TYR A 33 4.71 8.31 7.71
CA TYR A 33 4.32 9.46 6.93
C TYR A 33 5.44 10.51 6.93
N PRO A 34 5.38 11.55 6.08
CA PRO A 34 6.30 12.68 6.13
C PRO A 34 6.40 13.34 7.52
N TRP A 35 5.38 13.18 8.37
CA TRP A 35 5.38 13.69 9.74
C TRP A 35 5.92 12.73 10.80
N GLY A 36 6.23 11.48 10.45
CA GLY A 36 6.70 10.43 11.36
C GLY A 36 5.67 9.30 11.51
N THR A 37 5.44 8.89 12.75
CA THR A 37 4.48 7.83 13.11
C THR A 37 3.12 8.42 13.50
N SER A 38 2.15 7.56 13.82
CA SER A 38 0.84 7.95 14.36
C SER A 38 0.93 8.75 15.67
N ALA A 39 2.02 8.60 16.44
CA ALA A 39 2.24 9.35 17.69
C ALA A 39 2.66 10.81 17.48
N ALA A 40 2.97 11.22 16.25
CA ALA A 40 3.36 12.60 15.98
C ALA A 40 2.22 13.57 16.36
N PRO A 41 2.49 14.71 17.01
CA PRO A 41 1.47 15.73 17.27
C PRO A 41 0.79 16.19 15.97
N LEU A 42 -0.50 16.58 16.04
CA LEU A 42 -1.22 17.13 14.89
C LEU A 42 -0.57 18.43 14.39
N VAL A 43 -0.12 19.26 15.33
CA VAL A 43 0.58 20.51 15.05
C VAL A 43 1.85 20.21 14.24
N GLY A 44 1.95 20.85 13.07
CA GLY A 44 3.12 20.75 12.19
C GLY A 44 3.10 19.58 11.20
N ARG A 45 2.12 18.66 11.23
CA ARG A 45 2.05 17.57 10.22
C ARG A 45 1.93 18.11 8.80
N ARG A 46 1.00 19.06 8.56
CA ARG A 46 0.80 19.71 7.24
C ARG A 46 2.10 20.36 6.75
N ALA A 47 2.82 21.07 7.61
CA ALA A 47 4.09 21.71 7.24
C ALA A 47 5.18 20.69 6.87
N LYS A 48 5.27 19.56 7.59
CA LYS A 48 6.21 18.47 7.25
C LYS A 48 5.84 17.81 5.91
N LEU A 49 4.55 17.57 5.67
CA LEU A 49 4.04 17.05 4.39
C LEU A 49 4.38 17.98 3.22
N LEU A 50 4.08 19.28 3.34
CA LEU A 50 4.41 20.26 2.30
C LEU A 50 5.90 20.29 1.99
N ARG A 51 6.76 20.24 3.01
CA ARG A 51 8.23 20.16 2.81
C ARG A 51 8.67 18.88 2.12
N ALA A 52 8.04 17.74 2.41
CA ALA A 52 8.37 16.48 1.76
C ALA A 52 7.97 16.51 0.27
N VAL A 53 6.76 16.96 -0.05
CA VAL A 53 6.30 17.06 -1.45
C VAL A 53 7.12 18.08 -2.24
N ALA A 54 7.53 19.20 -1.63
CA ALA A 54 8.37 20.19 -2.29
C ALA A 54 9.73 19.64 -2.75
N ARG A 55 10.22 18.55 -2.13
CA ARG A 55 11.47 17.87 -2.51
C ARG A 55 11.31 16.89 -3.66
N LEU A 56 10.07 16.51 -4.01
CA LEU A 56 9.80 15.58 -5.11
C LEU A 56 10.02 16.27 -6.45
N LYS A 57 10.69 15.57 -7.37
CA LYS A 57 10.85 16.04 -8.76
C LYS A 57 9.61 15.63 -9.55
N GLN A 58 9.22 16.42 -10.54
CA GLN A 58 8.05 16.13 -11.36
C GLN A 58 8.13 14.76 -12.06
N ARG A 59 9.34 14.36 -12.50
CA ARG A 59 9.58 13.04 -13.10
C ARG A 59 9.33 11.87 -12.14
N ASP A 60 9.44 12.10 -10.83
CA ASP A 60 9.22 11.08 -9.80
C ASP A 60 7.71 10.93 -9.50
N LEU A 61 6.90 11.90 -9.93
CA LEU A 61 5.45 11.95 -9.73
C LEU A 61 4.65 11.57 -10.99
N PHE A 62 5.25 11.68 -12.18
CA PHE A 62 4.60 11.37 -13.44
C PHE A 62 3.94 9.98 -13.41
N PRO A 63 2.70 9.80 -13.91
CA PRO A 63 1.88 10.78 -14.66
C PRO A 63 1.07 11.75 -13.78
N TYR A 64 1.28 11.75 -12.47
CA TYR A 64 0.55 12.58 -11.51
C TYR A 64 1.27 13.89 -11.18
N ASP A 65 0.59 14.72 -10.40
CA ASP A 65 1.08 16.02 -9.95
C ASP A 65 1.33 16.07 -8.44
N ARG A 66 1.91 17.18 -7.99
CA ARG A 66 2.17 17.42 -6.56
C ARG A 66 0.89 17.50 -5.74
N GLN A 67 -0.21 17.96 -6.32
CA GLN A 67 -1.48 18.06 -5.61
C GLN A 67 -2.01 16.66 -5.27
N THR A 68 -1.92 15.73 -6.21
CA THR A 68 -2.24 14.32 -6.03
C THR A 68 -1.39 13.73 -4.91
N ALA A 69 -0.08 14.02 -4.87
CA ALA A 69 0.79 13.54 -3.79
C ALA A 69 0.47 14.14 -2.40
N LEU A 70 -0.14 15.33 -2.34
CA LEU A 70 -0.51 16.00 -1.09
C LEU A 70 -1.83 15.52 -0.51
N ASP A 71 -2.83 15.30 -1.36
CA ASP A 71 -4.22 15.22 -0.89
C ASP A 71 -4.89 13.87 -1.21
N ASN A 72 -4.19 12.93 -1.85
CA ASN A 72 -4.76 11.62 -2.20
C ASN A 72 -4.56 10.56 -1.11
N GLY A 73 -5.50 9.62 -1.06
CA GLY A 73 -5.40 8.37 -0.31
C GLY A 73 -5.13 8.55 1.19
N PHE A 74 -4.22 7.74 1.72
CA PHE A 74 -3.99 7.67 3.16
C PHE A 74 -3.26 8.90 3.72
N ILE A 75 -2.63 9.72 2.88
CA ILE A 75 -2.07 11.01 3.31
C ILE A 75 -3.20 11.92 3.81
N GLY A 76 -4.25 12.12 3.02
CA GLY A 76 -5.39 12.95 3.40
C GLY A 76 -6.15 12.36 4.60
N GLN A 77 -6.39 11.04 4.57
CA GLN A 77 -7.11 10.34 5.64
C GLN A 77 -6.39 10.40 6.99
N CYS A 78 -5.06 10.24 7.01
CA CYS A 78 -4.30 10.11 8.26
C CYS A 78 -3.66 11.42 8.74
N LEU A 79 -3.62 12.46 7.90
CA LEU A 79 -3.16 13.79 8.31
C LEU A 79 -3.89 14.31 9.56
N PRO A 80 -5.24 14.27 9.66
CA PRO A 80 -5.97 14.71 10.85
C PRO A 80 -6.10 13.64 11.95
N TRP A 81 -5.56 12.42 11.75
CA TRP A 81 -5.73 11.31 12.69
C TRP A 81 -5.12 11.65 14.06
N SER A 82 -5.91 11.55 15.13
CA SER A 82 -5.48 11.84 16.49
C SER A 82 -4.21 11.08 16.86
N PRO A 83 -3.27 11.68 17.63
CA PRO A 83 -2.07 10.98 18.03
C PRO A 83 -2.40 9.71 18.81
N THR A 84 -1.90 8.57 18.36
CA THR A 84 -2.05 7.27 19.03
C THR A 84 -0.70 6.56 19.12
N PRO A 85 -0.52 5.61 20.05
CA PRO A 85 0.64 4.74 20.04
C PRO A 85 0.78 4.07 18.66
N PRO A 86 1.99 4.05 18.07
CA PRO A 86 2.20 3.43 16.77
C PRO A 86 2.30 1.92 16.91
N THR A 87 1.85 1.21 15.88
CA THR A 87 2.10 -0.24 15.81
C THR A 87 3.60 -0.49 15.75
N PRO A 88 4.13 -1.35 16.63
CA PRO A 88 5.54 -1.75 16.60
C PRO A 88 5.87 -2.42 15.26
N LEU A 89 7.02 -2.09 14.68
CA LEU A 89 7.48 -2.78 13.49
C LEU A 89 8.06 -4.14 13.88
N ALA A 90 7.65 -5.18 13.16
CA ALA A 90 8.26 -6.49 13.31
C ALA A 90 9.74 -6.44 12.90
N THR A 91 10.59 -7.05 13.70
CA THR A 91 12.02 -7.21 13.40
C THR A 91 12.32 -8.68 13.21
N GLY A 92 12.89 -9.07 12.07
CA GLY A 92 13.28 -10.46 11.83
C GLY A 92 13.29 -10.85 10.37
N LYS A 93 13.61 -12.12 10.13
CA LYS A 93 13.51 -12.76 8.80
C LYS A 93 12.29 -13.67 8.77
N ILE A 94 11.62 -13.74 7.62
CA ILE A 94 10.61 -14.76 7.33
C ILE A 94 11.36 -16.04 6.95
N THR A 95 11.40 -17.00 7.87
CA THR A 95 12.24 -18.20 7.71
C THR A 95 11.52 -19.35 7.03
N VAL A 96 10.21 -19.28 6.77
CA VAL A 96 9.42 -20.28 6.03
C VAL A 96 9.56 -20.11 4.51
N PRO A 97 9.31 -21.14 3.65
CA PRO A 97 9.21 -20.91 2.22
C PRO A 97 8.15 -19.84 1.97
N THR A 98 8.47 -18.86 1.12
CA THR A 98 7.60 -17.69 0.93
C THR A 98 7.50 -17.38 -0.56
N LEU A 99 6.29 -17.19 -1.05
CA LEU A 99 6.05 -16.64 -2.38
C LEU A 99 5.48 -15.22 -2.23
N LEU A 100 6.14 -14.27 -2.88
CA LEU A 100 5.62 -12.93 -3.11
C LEU A 100 5.13 -12.85 -4.55
N ILE A 101 3.94 -12.31 -4.76
CA ILE A 101 3.36 -12.03 -6.07
C ILE A 101 3.04 -10.55 -6.14
N ASN A 102 3.49 -9.85 -7.19
CA ASN A 102 3.25 -8.41 -7.32
C ASN A 102 3.03 -8.02 -8.78
N GLY A 103 2.11 -7.11 -9.03
CA GLY A 103 2.00 -6.46 -10.34
C GLY A 103 3.15 -5.47 -10.55
N ASP A 104 3.55 -5.23 -11.79
CA ASP A 104 4.54 -4.18 -12.11
C ASP A 104 3.94 -2.76 -12.16
N HIS A 105 2.61 -2.64 -12.14
CA HIS A 105 1.89 -1.36 -12.09
C HIS A 105 1.05 -1.20 -10.80
N ASP A 106 1.41 -1.89 -9.73
CA ASP A 106 0.73 -1.76 -8.43
C ASP A 106 1.11 -0.43 -7.75
N LEU A 107 0.16 0.50 -7.62
CA LEU A 107 0.36 1.78 -6.93
C LEU A 107 -0.03 1.73 -5.44
N SER A 108 -0.70 0.68 -5.00
CA SER A 108 -1.11 0.49 -3.60
C SER A 108 -0.01 -0.19 -2.78
N THR A 109 0.64 -1.19 -3.37
CA THR A 109 1.78 -1.91 -2.82
C THR A 109 2.84 -2.06 -3.91
N PRO A 110 3.67 -1.03 -4.12
CA PRO A 110 4.61 -1.00 -5.25
C PRO A 110 5.61 -2.15 -5.27
N LEU A 111 6.06 -2.50 -6.47
CA LEU A 111 7.01 -3.59 -6.70
C LEU A 111 8.31 -3.40 -5.91
N GLU A 112 8.73 -2.16 -5.69
CA GLU A 112 9.89 -1.82 -4.86
C GLU A 112 9.74 -2.34 -3.44
N TRP A 113 8.52 -2.31 -2.87
CA TRP A 113 8.25 -2.82 -1.54
C TRP A 113 8.24 -4.33 -1.51
N ALA A 114 7.67 -5.00 -2.52
CA ALA A 114 7.78 -6.45 -2.65
C ALA A 114 9.25 -6.91 -2.75
N ARG A 115 10.10 -6.13 -3.45
CA ARG A 115 11.56 -6.39 -3.49
C ARG A 115 12.25 -6.15 -2.16
N GLN A 116 11.80 -5.18 -1.35
CA GLN A 116 12.30 -4.96 0.00
C GLN A 116 11.89 -6.12 0.92
N GLU A 117 10.64 -6.56 0.85
CA GLU A 117 10.11 -7.68 1.63
C GLU A 117 10.81 -9.00 1.27
N LEU A 118 11.12 -9.22 -0.02
CA LEU A 118 11.91 -10.38 -0.46
C LEU A 118 13.27 -10.45 0.26
N LYS A 119 13.92 -9.32 0.58
CA LYS A 119 15.18 -9.30 1.34
C LYS A 119 15.00 -9.77 2.79
N LEU A 120 13.77 -9.76 3.31
CA LEU A 120 13.42 -10.29 4.63
C LEU A 120 13.08 -11.78 4.59
N ALA A 121 12.86 -12.38 3.41
CA ALA A 121 12.55 -13.79 3.23
C ALA A 121 13.71 -14.53 2.53
N PRO A 122 14.69 -15.12 3.25
CA PRO A 122 15.84 -15.79 2.63
C PRO A 122 15.47 -16.98 1.73
N ARG A 123 14.30 -17.58 1.96
CA ARG A 123 13.72 -18.64 1.12
C ARG A 123 12.60 -18.13 0.22
N GLY A 124 12.57 -16.82 0.02
CA GLY A 124 11.54 -16.13 -0.73
C GLY A 124 11.75 -16.23 -2.24
N LYS A 125 10.64 -16.27 -2.97
CA LYS A 125 10.60 -16.06 -4.42
C LYS A 125 9.65 -14.90 -4.71
N LEU A 126 10.00 -14.06 -5.69
CA LEU A 126 9.13 -12.99 -6.17
C LEU A 126 8.73 -13.27 -7.61
N VAL A 127 7.43 -13.36 -7.86
CA VAL A 127 6.84 -13.39 -9.20
C VAL A 127 6.24 -12.03 -9.50
N VAL A 128 6.78 -11.39 -10.54
CA VAL A 128 6.26 -10.13 -11.06
C VAL A 128 5.30 -10.44 -12.19
N VAL A 129 4.08 -9.91 -12.12
CA VAL A 129 3.05 -10.12 -13.15
C VAL A 129 2.99 -8.90 -14.06
N PRO A 130 3.44 -9.02 -15.32
CA PRO A 130 3.52 -7.89 -16.23
C PRO A 130 2.14 -7.30 -16.55
N GLY A 131 2.06 -5.97 -16.59
CA GLY A 131 0.83 -5.23 -16.87
C GLY A 131 -0.18 -5.20 -15.72
N ALA A 132 0.05 -5.93 -14.62
CA ALA A 132 -0.92 -6.04 -13.54
C ALA A 132 -0.78 -4.91 -12.51
N GLY A 133 -1.92 -4.42 -12.03
CA GLY A 133 -2.00 -3.53 -10.88
C GLY A 133 -2.17 -4.29 -9.56
N HIS A 134 -2.82 -3.64 -8.59
CA HIS A 134 -3.08 -4.21 -7.27
C HIS A 134 -4.01 -5.44 -7.31
N SER A 135 -3.84 -6.35 -6.34
CA SER A 135 -4.63 -7.58 -6.17
C SER A 135 -4.54 -8.56 -7.36
N VAL A 136 -3.31 -8.90 -7.76
CA VAL A 136 -3.01 -9.80 -8.91
C VAL A 136 -3.89 -11.05 -8.98
N GLN A 137 -4.12 -11.75 -7.87
CA GLN A 137 -4.85 -13.02 -7.88
C GLN A 137 -6.29 -12.88 -8.42
N SER A 138 -6.96 -11.78 -8.11
CA SER A 138 -8.37 -11.54 -8.46
C SER A 138 -8.55 -10.56 -9.61
N ARG A 139 -7.58 -9.68 -9.87
CA ARG A 139 -7.72 -8.58 -10.84
C ARG A 139 -6.80 -8.67 -12.06
N ALA A 140 -5.73 -9.46 -12.02
CA ALA A 140 -4.87 -9.59 -13.19
C ALA A 140 -5.59 -10.34 -14.33
N THR A 141 -5.46 -9.81 -15.55
CA THR A 141 -5.97 -10.43 -16.77
C THR A 141 -5.22 -11.70 -17.12
N SER A 142 -3.92 -11.76 -16.84
CA SER A 142 -3.10 -12.96 -17.04
C SER A 142 -3.19 -13.91 -15.84
N ASP A 143 -3.02 -15.21 -16.09
CA ASP A 143 -3.03 -16.26 -15.06
C ASP A 143 -1.68 -16.46 -14.37
N VAL A 144 -0.62 -15.75 -14.77
CA VAL A 144 0.75 -15.96 -14.28
C VAL A 144 0.83 -15.97 -12.75
N GLY A 145 0.18 -14.99 -12.10
CA GLY A 145 0.15 -14.93 -10.64
C GLY A 145 -0.61 -16.09 -10.01
N ARG A 146 -1.75 -16.50 -10.58
CA ARG A 146 -2.57 -17.62 -10.09
C ARG A 146 -1.83 -18.96 -10.25
N GLN A 147 -1.18 -19.17 -11.38
CA GLN A 147 -0.37 -20.36 -11.65
C GLN A 147 0.83 -20.45 -10.71
N ALA A 148 1.52 -19.33 -10.45
CA ALA A 148 2.61 -19.29 -9.49
C ALA A 148 2.17 -19.66 -8.07
N VAL A 149 1.01 -19.16 -7.63
CA VAL A 149 0.41 -19.54 -6.34
C VAL A 149 0.09 -21.02 -6.30
N ALA A 150 -0.57 -21.56 -7.33
CA ALA A 150 -0.91 -22.98 -7.40
C ALA A 150 0.34 -23.87 -7.33
N ALA A 151 1.36 -23.60 -8.14
CA ALA A 151 2.62 -24.34 -8.12
C ALA A 151 3.33 -24.26 -6.76
N PHE A 152 3.33 -23.09 -6.12
CA PHE A 152 3.95 -22.94 -4.80
C PHE A 152 3.22 -23.74 -3.71
N LEU A 153 1.89 -23.80 -3.75
CA LEU A 153 1.08 -24.50 -2.75
C LEU A 153 1.04 -26.02 -2.96
N LEU A 154 1.13 -26.49 -4.20
CA LEU A 154 1.02 -27.91 -4.55
C LEU A 154 2.36 -28.65 -4.61
N GLY A 155 3.48 -27.92 -4.67
CA GLY A 155 4.82 -28.49 -4.88
C GLY A 155 5.12 -28.78 -6.35
#